data_AF-A0AAP2B007-F1
#
_entry.id   AF-A0AAP2B007-F1
#
_cell.length_a   1.000
_cell.length_b   1.000
_cell.length_c   1.000
_cell.angle_alpha   90.00
_cell.angle_beta   90.00
_cell.angle_gamma   90.00
#
_symmetry.space_group_name_H-M   'P 1'
#
loop_
_entity.id
_entity.type
_entity.pdbx_description
1 polymer ?
#
loop_
_entity_poly.entity_id
_entity_poly.type
_entity_poly.pdbx_seq_one_letter_code
_entity_poly.pdbx_strand_id
1 'polypeptide(L)'
;MNHKSRTKNSFKNIKNGLISQIVSLVFNFIVRTIFVKYLSKEYLGINGLFTNILSILSLAELGFGVAIVYSLYAPLAKNDIKKIQAIMNFYKKVYMYIGIIIGILGICIIPFMDYIIKDNLYLNNLNYIYILFLFNSVSSYFFAYKRSILVADQREYVSSQYKYIFIIIKSLMQIGVLVIFQNFILYLIVQILATILENILISYKINKIYPFLNNLNNEVLSKNELIKIRKDVNALFIAKFGNVMLNGTDNIIISSFVGIQWVGLLSNYNLVIGSIIMLLSQIISGLTGSVGNFIAKEELREVYKLFKKIDFLNFWLYGVAAICLCILLNPFIELWIGKNYLIEQNTVNVLVINFFINGMTSFLWMFRSTMGLFTKAKYRPILCSILNIFISIILGKYVGLIGVLLGTTISRLFTNLSFDPYIIYKFGLKKNMKSYYRLYCYRIILLVFIYLCLDFIKLKLFIGGVNIIGFMILMFLSILLPNIIFLLVYQKSNEFNYIKAIIKSQVNFI
;
A
#
# COMPACT_ATOMS: atom_id res chain seq x y z
N MET A 1 34.94 0.81 4.24
CA MET A 1 33.82 1.61 4.84
C MET A 1 33.48 1.09 6.23
N ASN A 2 33.37 1.96 7.25
CA ASN A 2 33.25 1.60 8.68
C ASN A 2 31.83 1.17 9.12
N HIS A 3 31.70 0.05 9.84
CA HIS A 3 30.44 -0.46 10.42
C HIS A 3 29.67 0.58 11.26
N LYS A 4 30.37 1.41 12.06
CA LYS A 4 29.77 2.49 12.87
C LYS A 4 29.00 3.52 12.01
N SER A 5 29.39 3.72 10.75
CA SER A 5 28.71 4.62 9.81
C SER A 5 27.37 4.04 9.33
N ARG A 6 27.30 2.72 9.11
CA ARG A 6 26.09 2.04 8.62
C ARG A 6 24.96 2.09 9.64
N THR A 7 25.24 1.78 10.90
CA THR A 7 24.24 1.87 11.99
C THR A 7 23.66 3.28 12.13
N LYS A 8 24.52 4.31 12.09
CA LYS A 8 24.09 5.72 12.13
C LYS A 8 23.22 6.09 10.93
N ASN A 9 23.56 5.59 9.74
CA ASN A 9 22.77 5.82 8.53
C ASN A 9 21.43 5.06 8.57
N SER A 10 21.38 3.84 9.11
CA SER A 10 20.12 3.11 9.32
C SER A 10 19.17 3.89 10.23
N PHE A 11 19.66 4.46 11.34
CA PHE A 11 18.84 5.31 12.20
C PHE A 11 18.32 6.56 11.46
N LYS A 12 19.17 7.21 10.66
CA LYS A 12 18.75 8.32 9.80
C LYS A 12 17.68 7.90 8.79
N ASN A 13 17.77 6.71 8.21
CA ASN A 13 16.76 6.20 7.27
C ASN A 13 15.42 6.03 7.96
N ILE A 14 15.40 5.43 9.16
CA ILE A 14 14.17 5.25 9.93
C ILE A 14 13.56 6.62 10.24
N LYS A 15 14.34 7.55 10.81
CA LYS A 15 13.86 8.89 11.16
C LYS A 15 13.31 9.65 9.95
N ASN A 16 14.08 9.76 8.86
CA ASN A 16 13.65 10.53 7.68
C ASN A 16 12.53 9.81 6.91
N GLY A 17 12.48 8.48 6.94
CA GLY A 17 11.38 7.69 6.39
C GLY A 17 10.06 7.99 7.10
N LEU A 18 10.05 8.00 8.44
CA LEU A 18 8.87 8.35 9.24
C LEU A 18 8.43 9.80 9.00
N ILE A 19 9.36 10.76 9.01
CA ILE A 19 9.04 12.17 8.68
C ILE A 19 8.42 12.25 7.29
N SER A 20 9.01 11.58 6.30
CA SER A 20 8.49 11.58 4.93
C SER A 20 7.08 11.02 4.85
N GLN A 21 6.77 9.94 5.57
CA GLN A 21 5.43 9.37 5.61
C GLN A 21 4.41 10.31 6.25
N ILE A 22 4.74 10.91 7.41
CA ILE A 22 3.85 11.83 8.11
C ILE A 22 3.57 13.07 7.24
N VAL A 23 4.61 13.68 6.67
CA VAL A 23 4.47 14.83 5.77
C VAL A 23 3.62 14.44 4.55
N SER A 24 3.88 13.29 3.93
CA SER A 24 3.09 12.81 2.79
C SER A 24 1.61 12.67 3.15
N LEU A 25 1.31 12.07 4.31
CA LEU A 25 -0.06 11.86 4.78
C LEU A 25 -0.76 13.20 4.98
N VAL A 26 -0.18 14.11 5.77
CA VAL A 26 -0.77 15.42 6.07
C VAL A 26 -1.04 16.22 4.79
N PHE A 27 -0.04 16.36 3.91
CA PHE A 27 -0.20 17.13 2.69
C PHE A 27 -1.14 16.47 1.68
N ASN A 28 -1.21 15.13 1.63
CA ASN A 28 -2.21 14.46 0.81
C ASN A 28 -3.63 14.82 1.24
N PHE A 29 -3.92 14.87 2.56
CA PHE A 29 -5.23 15.30 3.07
C PHE A 29 -5.51 16.79 2.77
N ILE A 30 -4.53 17.68 2.99
CA ILE A 30 -4.69 19.12 2.73
C ILE A 30 -4.98 19.36 1.23
N VAL A 31 -4.11 18.85 0.34
CA VAL A 31 -4.29 19.01 -1.11
C VAL A 31 -5.62 18.40 -1.54
N ARG A 32 -5.98 17.23 -1.01
CA ARG A 32 -7.27 16.60 -1.31
C ARG A 32 -8.46 17.46 -0.92
N THR A 33 -8.42 18.10 0.25
CA THR A 33 -9.47 19.00 0.75
C THR A 33 -9.67 20.20 -0.18
N ILE A 34 -8.58 20.79 -0.65
CA ILE A 34 -8.63 21.90 -1.60
C ILE A 34 -9.09 21.41 -2.98
N PHE A 35 -8.60 20.25 -3.43
CA PHE A 35 -8.99 19.64 -4.71
C PHE A 35 -10.50 19.46 -4.81
N VAL A 36 -11.14 18.85 -3.82
CA VAL A 36 -12.59 18.59 -3.84
C VAL A 36 -13.44 19.86 -3.72
N LYS A 37 -12.86 20.96 -3.23
CA LYS A 37 -13.54 22.24 -3.09
C LYS A 37 -13.62 22.99 -4.41
N TYR A 38 -12.59 22.88 -5.25
CA TYR A 38 -12.46 23.65 -6.50
C TYR A 38 -12.64 22.81 -7.77
N LEU A 39 -12.45 21.49 -7.71
CA LEU A 39 -12.59 20.58 -8.85
C LEU A 39 -13.67 19.54 -8.58
N SER A 40 -14.26 19.05 -9.68
CA SER A 40 -15.35 18.09 -9.64
C SER A 40 -14.88 16.67 -9.27
N LYS A 41 -15.84 15.81 -8.91
CA LYS A 41 -15.61 14.41 -8.53
C LYS A 41 -15.03 13.59 -9.68
N GLU A 42 -15.34 13.96 -10.91
CA GLU A 42 -14.89 13.30 -12.14
C GLU A 42 -13.38 13.48 -12.31
N TYR A 43 -12.83 14.69 -12.09
CA TYR A 43 -11.38 14.90 -12.11
C TYR A 43 -10.65 14.09 -11.03
N LEU A 44 -11.30 13.94 -9.88
CA LEU A 44 -10.78 13.15 -8.78
C LEU A 44 -10.80 11.64 -9.12
N GLY A 45 -11.85 11.19 -9.80
CA GLY A 45 -11.93 9.85 -10.40
C GLY A 45 -10.88 9.62 -11.48
N ILE A 46 -10.67 10.57 -12.39
CA ILE A 46 -9.64 10.53 -13.43
C ILE A 46 -8.25 10.44 -12.80
N ASN A 47 -7.95 11.27 -11.80
CA ASN A 47 -6.69 11.21 -11.07
C ASN A 47 -6.46 9.82 -10.43
N GLY A 48 -7.51 9.23 -9.84
CA GLY A 48 -7.47 7.88 -9.27
C GLY A 48 -7.30 6.78 -10.31
N LEU A 49 -8.02 6.86 -11.43
CA LEU A 49 -7.98 5.89 -12.53
C LEU A 49 -6.63 5.90 -13.23
N PHE A 50 -6.15 7.06 -13.68
CA PHE A 50 -4.89 7.16 -14.43
C PHE A 50 -3.69 6.80 -13.57
N THR A 51 -3.66 7.21 -12.29
CA THR A 51 -2.64 6.74 -11.35
C THR A 51 -2.63 5.22 -11.23
N ASN A 52 -3.81 4.60 -11.22
CA ASN A 52 -3.96 3.16 -11.06
C ASN A 52 -3.54 2.39 -12.34
N ILE A 53 -3.96 2.85 -13.53
CA ILE A 53 -3.50 2.32 -14.83
C ILE A 53 -1.97 2.36 -14.93
N LEU A 54 -1.35 3.50 -14.63
CA LEU A 54 0.10 3.64 -14.69
C LEU A 54 0.82 2.81 -13.62
N SER A 55 0.19 2.61 -12.46
CA SER A 55 0.70 1.69 -11.44
C SER A 55 0.73 0.25 -11.94
N ILE A 56 -0.24 -0.18 -12.76
CA ILE A 56 -0.18 -1.50 -13.42
C ILE A 56 0.99 -1.56 -14.41
N LEU A 57 1.17 -0.53 -15.24
CA LEU A 57 2.28 -0.49 -16.20
C LEU A 57 3.67 -0.54 -15.52
N SER A 58 3.77 -0.03 -14.28
CA SER A 58 5.00 -0.13 -13.48
C SER A 58 5.43 -1.58 -13.17
N LEU A 59 4.57 -2.58 -13.42
CA LEU A 59 4.95 -4.00 -13.41
C LEU A 59 6.22 -4.30 -14.21
N ALA A 60 6.42 -3.60 -15.32
CA ALA A 60 7.61 -3.76 -16.16
C ALA A 60 8.92 -3.48 -15.39
N GLU A 61 8.87 -2.68 -14.32
CA GLU A 61 10.01 -2.30 -13.50
C GLU A 61 10.27 -3.23 -12.31
N LEU A 62 9.21 -3.83 -11.76
CA LEU A 62 9.19 -4.30 -10.38
C LEU A 62 10.21 -5.39 -10.03
N GLY A 63 10.66 -6.18 -11.00
CA GLY A 63 11.73 -7.18 -10.83
C GLY A 63 13.13 -6.57 -10.83
N PHE A 64 13.35 -5.51 -11.61
CA PHE A 64 14.67 -4.92 -11.79
C PHE A 64 15.13 -4.16 -10.55
N GLY A 65 14.29 -3.28 -9.98
CA GLY A 65 14.67 -2.42 -8.86
C GLY A 65 15.30 -3.17 -7.66
N VAL A 66 14.73 -4.31 -7.27
CA VAL A 66 15.25 -5.14 -6.16
C VAL A 66 16.54 -5.87 -6.56
N ALA A 67 16.60 -6.39 -7.80
CA ALA A 67 17.79 -7.08 -8.30
C ALA A 67 19.01 -6.14 -8.36
N ILE A 68 18.81 -4.84 -8.65
CA ILE A 68 19.88 -3.83 -8.61
C ILE A 68 20.51 -3.74 -7.24
N VAL A 69 19.66 -3.47 -6.25
CA VAL A 69 20.09 -3.20 -4.88
C VAL A 69 20.84 -4.42 -4.35
N TYR A 70 20.33 -5.63 -4.63
CA TYR A 70 21.00 -6.87 -4.28
C TYR A 70 22.37 -7.03 -4.97
N SER A 71 22.44 -6.77 -6.28
CA SER A 71 23.68 -6.86 -7.05
C SER A 71 24.75 -5.88 -6.58
N LEU A 72 24.34 -4.73 -6.01
CA LEU A 72 25.25 -3.70 -5.52
C LEU A 72 25.83 -3.99 -4.12
N TYR A 73 25.23 -4.87 -3.31
CA TYR A 73 25.69 -5.09 -1.92
C TYR A 73 27.14 -5.59 -1.83
N ALA A 74 27.50 -6.62 -2.59
CA ALA A 74 28.85 -7.20 -2.54
C ALA A 74 29.92 -6.25 -3.13
N PRO A 75 29.71 -5.61 -4.29
CA PRO A 75 30.63 -4.60 -4.82
C PRO A 75 30.83 -3.40 -3.90
N LEU A 76 29.77 -2.88 -3.28
CA LEU A 76 29.87 -1.79 -2.30
C LEU A 76 30.67 -2.19 -1.07
N ALA A 77 30.43 -3.40 -0.54
CA ALA A 77 31.18 -3.89 0.62
C ALA A 77 32.68 -4.03 0.33
N LYS A 78 33.03 -4.45 -0.90
CA LYS A 78 34.41 -4.61 -1.37
C LYS A 78 35.03 -3.31 -1.90
N ASN A 79 34.27 -2.22 -2.01
CA ASN A 79 34.65 -0.97 -2.70
C ASN A 79 35.12 -1.21 -4.15
N ASP A 80 34.50 -2.18 -4.84
CA ASP A 80 34.81 -2.49 -6.23
C ASP A 80 34.10 -1.48 -7.16
N ILE A 81 34.72 -0.30 -7.32
CA ILE A 81 34.16 0.83 -8.09
C ILE A 81 33.86 0.43 -9.53
N LYS A 82 34.77 -0.33 -10.14
CA LYS A 82 34.65 -0.87 -11.50
C LYS A 82 33.38 -1.69 -11.66
N LYS A 83 33.18 -2.67 -10.77
CA LYS A 83 31.97 -3.48 -10.73
C LYS A 83 30.71 -2.66 -10.48
N ILE A 84 30.77 -1.68 -9.57
CA ILE A 84 29.64 -0.78 -9.31
C ILE A 84 29.29 0.00 -10.58
N GLN A 85 30.26 0.59 -11.28
CA GLN A 85 30.04 1.32 -12.53
C GLN A 85 29.42 0.43 -13.60
N ALA A 86 29.93 -0.79 -13.80
CA ALA A 86 29.38 -1.76 -14.76
C ALA A 86 27.91 -2.12 -14.45
N ILE A 87 27.59 -2.34 -13.17
CA ILE A 87 26.21 -2.59 -12.72
C ILE A 87 25.32 -1.38 -13.00
N MET A 88 25.76 -0.18 -12.59
CA MET A 88 24.99 1.05 -12.76
C MET A 88 24.78 1.41 -14.23
N ASN A 89 25.76 1.13 -15.11
CA ASN A 89 25.63 1.27 -16.56
C ASN A 89 24.58 0.36 -17.16
N PHE A 90 24.63 -0.93 -16.80
CA PHE A 90 23.64 -1.90 -17.23
C PHE A 90 22.23 -1.44 -16.82
N TYR A 91 22.07 -1.04 -15.56
CA TYR A 91 20.76 -0.63 -15.06
C TYR A 91 20.28 0.72 -15.58
N LYS A 92 21.16 1.66 -15.92
CA LYS A 92 20.81 2.88 -16.66
C LYS A 92 20.13 2.52 -17.98
N LYS A 93 20.69 1.58 -18.75
CA LYS A 93 20.10 1.10 -20.01
C LYS A 93 18.76 0.40 -19.76
N VAL A 94 18.69 -0.48 -18.77
CA VAL A 94 17.45 -1.16 -18.39
C VAL A 94 16.32 -0.17 -18.09
N TYR A 95 16.58 0.83 -17.25
CA TYR A 95 15.56 1.83 -16.89
C TYR A 95 15.14 2.72 -18.06
N MET A 96 16.05 3.03 -18.98
CA MET A 96 15.72 3.69 -20.24
C MET A 96 14.76 2.84 -21.08
N TYR A 97 15.05 1.54 -21.24
CA TYR A 97 14.16 0.62 -21.94
C TYR A 97 12.80 0.47 -21.24
N ILE A 98 12.78 0.37 -19.92
CA ILE A 98 11.52 0.33 -19.14
C ILE A 98 10.70 1.59 -19.40
N GLY A 99 11.31 2.77 -19.34
CA GLY A 99 10.62 4.03 -19.62
C GLY A 99 10.03 4.08 -21.04
N ILE A 100 10.78 3.61 -22.05
CA ILE A 100 10.30 3.50 -23.43
C ILE A 100 9.13 2.51 -23.54
N ILE A 101 9.26 1.32 -22.95
CA ILE A 101 8.21 0.29 -22.95
C ILE A 101 6.93 0.83 -22.31
N ILE A 102 7.04 1.51 -21.16
CA ILE A 102 5.89 2.10 -20.47
C ILE A 102 5.29 3.24 -21.30
N GLY A 103 6.10 4.03 -21.99
CA GLY A 103 5.63 5.03 -22.94
C GLY A 103 4.81 4.41 -24.09
N ILE A 104 5.34 3.36 -24.72
CA ILE A 104 4.66 2.66 -25.82
C ILE A 104 3.36 2.00 -25.32
N LEU A 105 3.43 1.18 -24.28
CA LEU A 105 2.26 0.52 -23.70
C LEU A 105 1.23 1.55 -23.22
N GLY A 106 1.69 2.65 -22.63
CA GLY A 106 0.84 3.75 -22.20
C GLY A 106 0.10 4.40 -23.35
N ILE A 107 0.77 4.70 -24.46
CA ILE A 107 0.13 5.25 -25.67
C ILE A 107 -0.88 4.25 -26.27
N CYS A 108 -0.57 2.95 -26.25
CA CYS A 108 -1.49 1.90 -26.72
C CYS A 108 -2.80 1.82 -25.93
N ILE A 109 -2.91 2.44 -24.75
CA ILE A 109 -4.16 2.49 -23.97
C ILE A 109 -5.13 3.56 -24.51
N ILE A 110 -4.62 4.61 -25.17
CA ILE A 110 -5.44 5.75 -25.66
C ILE A 110 -6.63 5.29 -26.52
N PRO A 111 -6.50 4.36 -27.49
CA PRO A 111 -7.63 3.89 -28.28
C PRO A 111 -8.72 3.16 -27.48
N PHE A 112 -8.39 2.69 -26.27
CA PHE A 112 -9.33 1.97 -25.40
C PHE A 112 -9.96 2.86 -24.33
N MET A 113 -9.67 4.17 -24.33
CA MET A 113 -10.10 5.07 -23.27
C MET A 113 -11.63 5.14 -23.14
N ASP A 114 -12.34 5.09 -24.26
CA ASP A 114 -13.81 5.11 -24.31
C ASP A 114 -14.45 3.85 -23.70
N TYR A 115 -13.72 2.72 -23.67
CA TYR A 115 -14.17 1.50 -22.97
C TYR A 115 -13.78 1.50 -21.48
N ILE A 116 -12.70 2.19 -21.15
CA ILE A 116 -12.19 2.30 -19.78
C ILE A 116 -13.02 3.30 -18.96
N ILE A 117 -13.55 4.33 -19.61
CA ILE A 117 -14.35 5.38 -18.97
C ILE A 117 -15.76 5.32 -19.54
N LYS A 118 -16.68 4.75 -18.76
CA LYS A 118 -18.09 4.59 -19.15
C LYS A 118 -18.77 5.92 -19.44
N ASP A 119 -18.47 6.92 -18.61
CA ASP A 119 -19.05 8.23 -18.72
C ASP A 119 -18.29 8.98 -19.81
N ASN A 120 -18.92 9.20 -20.96
CA ASN A 120 -18.34 10.02 -22.02
C ASN A 120 -18.39 11.48 -21.55
N LEU A 121 -17.44 11.82 -20.70
CA LEU A 121 -17.40 13.10 -20.03
C LEU A 121 -17.25 14.18 -21.10
N TYR A 122 -18.06 15.24 -21.02
CA TYR A 122 -17.82 16.52 -21.72
C TYR A 122 -16.50 17.21 -21.30
N LEU A 123 -15.56 16.45 -20.72
CA LEU A 123 -14.22 16.89 -20.40
C LEU A 123 -13.41 16.88 -21.70
N ASN A 124 -13.46 18.02 -22.38
CA ASN A 124 -12.48 18.35 -23.41
C ASN A 124 -11.08 18.03 -22.86
N ASN A 125 -10.28 17.30 -23.64
CA ASN A 125 -8.86 17.00 -23.37
C ASN A 125 -8.56 15.77 -22.48
N LEU A 126 -9.45 14.78 -22.36
CA LEU A 126 -9.20 13.56 -21.58
C LEU A 126 -7.92 12.81 -22.00
N ASN A 127 -7.71 12.62 -23.31
CA ASN A 127 -6.48 12.02 -23.85
C ASN A 127 -5.23 12.84 -23.51
N TYR A 128 -5.35 14.17 -23.53
CA TYR A 128 -4.25 15.06 -23.17
C TYR A 128 -3.90 14.97 -21.68
N ILE A 129 -4.90 14.92 -20.80
CA ILE A 129 -4.71 14.68 -19.36
C ILE A 129 -3.98 13.35 -19.16
N TYR A 130 -4.42 12.28 -19.85
CA TYR A 130 -3.77 10.99 -19.75
C TYR A 130 -2.30 11.04 -20.21
N ILE A 131 -2.00 11.75 -21.30
CA ILE A 131 -0.62 11.96 -21.79
C ILE A 131 0.24 12.69 -20.74
N LEU A 132 -0.30 13.67 -20.01
CA LEU A 132 0.41 14.33 -18.91
C LEU A 132 0.76 13.36 -17.78
N PHE A 133 -0.19 12.49 -17.40
CA PHE A 133 0.06 11.43 -16.43
C PHE A 133 1.13 10.45 -16.91
N LEU A 134 1.04 10.02 -18.17
CA LEU A 134 2.00 9.10 -18.79
C LEU A 134 3.40 9.73 -18.83
N PHE A 135 3.50 10.99 -19.26
CA PHE A 135 4.77 11.73 -19.29
C PHE A 135 5.40 11.83 -17.90
N ASN A 136 4.61 12.16 -16.87
CA ASN A 136 5.08 12.17 -15.49
C ASN A 136 5.68 10.82 -15.10
N SER A 137 4.95 9.73 -15.36
CA SER A 137 5.40 8.37 -15.06
C SER A 137 6.68 8.01 -15.81
N VAL A 138 6.71 8.16 -17.14
CA VAL A 138 7.87 7.85 -17.99
C VAL A 138 9.11 8.63 -17.54
N SER A 139 8.96 9.93 -17.24
CA SER A 139 10.07 10.78 -16.81
C SER A 139 10.77 10.28 -15.54
N SER A 140 10.03 9.63 -14.63
CA SER A 140 10.56 9.14 -13.37
C SER A 140 11.54 7.97 -13.52
N TYR A 141 11.35 7.12 -14.55
CA TYR A 141 12.20 5.94 -14.79
C TYR A 141 13.63 6.30 -15.17
N PHE A 142 13.83 7.41 -15.90
CA PHE A 142 15.17 7.82 -16.36
C PHE A 142 16.15 8.11 -15.21
N PHE A 143 15.64 8.40 -14.02
CA PHE A 143 16.46 8.74 -12.83
C PHE A 143 16.46 7.65 -11.75
N ALA A 144 15.61 6.63 -11.88
CA ALA A 144 15.39 5.61 -10.86
C ALA A 144 16.66 4.79 -10.54
N TYR A 145 17.46 4.43 -11.56
CA TYR A 145 18.69 3.64 -11.36
C TYR A 145 19.68 4.28 -10.37
N LYS A 146 19.77 5.62 -10.33
CA LYS A 146 20.65 6.34 -9.40
C LYS A 146 20.18 6.21 -7.96
N ARG A 147 18.86 6.23 -7.71
CA ARG A 147 18.33 6.09 -6.35
C ARG A 147 18.69 4.74 -5.73
N SER A 148 18.81 3.68 -6.55
CA SER A 148 19.14 2.33 -6.09
C SER A 148 20.48 2.22 -5.36
N ILE A 149 21.49 3.03 -5.71
CA ILE A 149 22.79 3.02 -4.99
C ILE A 149 22.66 3.59 -3.56
N LEU A 150 21.76 4.55 -3.34
CA LEU A 150 21.49 5.07 -1.99
C LEU A 150 20.86 3.99 -1.11
N VAL A 151 19.94 3.20 -1.68
CA VAL A 151 19.32 2.08 -0.95
C VAL A 151 20.38 1.05 -0.58
N ALA A 152 21.21 0.64 -1.54
CA ALA A 152 22.26 -0.36 -1.32
C ALA A 152 23.33 0.09 -0.31
N ASP A 153 23.69 1.38 -0.28
CA ASP A 153 24.62 1.98 0.69
C ASP A 153 23.95 2.42 2.01
N GLN A 154 22.67 2.07 2.22
CA GLN A 154 21.89 2.48 3.40
C GLN A 154 21.83 4.00 3.61
N ARG A 155 21.87 4.80 2.55
CA ARG A 155 21.72 6.27 2.57
C ARG A 155 20.37 6.74 2.00
N GLU A 156 19.35 5.90 2.10
CA GLU A 156 18.00 6.19 1.61
C GLU A 156 17.41 7.48 2.23
N TYR A 157 17.87 7.86 3.43
CA TYR A 157 17.49 9.12 4.07
C TYR A 157 17.69 10.34 3.16
N VAL A 158 18.69 10.33 2.27
CA VAL A 158 18.90 11.39 1.29
C VAL A 158 17.69 11.47 0.34
N SER A 159 17.22 10.34 -0.17
CA SER A 159 16.01 10.26 -1.00
C SER A 159 14.77 10.71 -0.23
N SER A 160 14.62 10.26 1.03
CA SER A 160 13.50 10.67 1.88
C SER A 160 13.46 12.18 2.11
N GLN A 161 14.61 12.82 2.29
CA GLN A 161 14.73 14.28 2.47
C GLN A 161 14.22 15.07 1.27
N TYR A 162 14.71 14.74 0.07
CA TYR A 162 14.22 15.37 -1.15
C TYR A 162 12.73 15.13 -1.33
N LYS A 163 12.26 13.90 -1.11
CA LYS A 163 10.84 13.54 -1.24
C LYS A 163 9.93 14.42 -0.38
N TYR A 164 10.19 14.55 0.92
CA TYR A 164 9.29 15.34 1.77
C TYR A 164 9.38 16.84 1.51
N ILE A 165 10.55 17.38 1.13
CA ILE A 165 10.70 18.79 0.73
C ILE A 165 9.88 19.07 -0.53
N PHE A 166 10.01 18.23 -1.55
CA PHE A 166 9.29 18.39 -2.81
C PHE A 166 7.78 18.15 -2.66
N ILE A 167 7.35 17.26 -1.76
CA ILE A 167 5.93 17.14 -1.41
C ILE A 167 5.39 18.46 -0.89
N ILE A 168 6.07 19.10 0.08
CA ILE A 168 5.64 20.40 0.62
C ILE A 168 5.55 21.45 -0.49
N ILE A 169 6.63 21.65 -1.26
CA ILE A 169 6.70 22.66 -2.32
C ILE A 169 5.61 22.42 -3.37
N LYS A 170 5.52 21.20 -3.89
CA LYS A 170 4.53 20.81 -4.90
C LYS A 170 3.12 21.03 -4.37
N SER A 171 2.83 20.61 -3.14
CA SER A 171 1.50 20.74 -2.56
C SER A 171 1.10 22.20 -2.37
N LEU A 172 2.01 23.07 -1.93
CA LEU A 172 1.73 24.51 -1.82
C LEU A 172 1.46 25.14 -3.19
N MET A 173 2.26 24.79 -4.20
CA MET A 173 2.03 25.25 -5.58
C MET A 173 0.69 24.74 -6.14
N GLN A 174 0.37 23.46 -5.91
CA GLN A 174 -0.90 22.87 -6.33
C GLN A 174 -2.10 23.55 -5.66
N ILE A 175 -2.00 23.84 -4.36
CA ILE A 175 -3.02 24.59 -3.63
C ILE A 175 -3.20 25.97 -4.24
N GLY A 176 -2.11 26.70 -4.49
CA GLY A 176 -2.16 28.01 -5.15
C GLY A 176 -2.84 27.96 -6.52
N VAL A 177 -2.49 26.95 -7.33
CA VAL A 177 -3.11 26.76 -8.65
C VAL A 177 -4.61 26.49 -8.56
N LEU A 178 -5.02 25.62 -7.63
CA LEU A 178 -6.43 25.26 -7.46
C LEU A 178 -7.26 26.44 -6.95
N VAL A 179 -6.74 27.22 -6.01
CA VAL A 179 -7.45 28.37 -5.44
C VAL A 179 -7.60 29.51 -6.44
N ILE A 180 -6.55 29.80 -7.23
CA ILE A 180 -6.51 30.95 -8.15
C ILE A 180 -7.11 30.62 -9.51
N PHE A 181 -6.69 29.50 -10.12
CA PHE A 181 -7.03 29.18 -11.52
C PHE A 181 -8.09 28.09 -11.65
N GLN A 182 -8.33 27.30 -10.59
CA GLN A 182 -9.29 26.17 -10.61
C GLN A 182 -9.06 25.21 -11.78
N ASN A 183 -7.79 25.04 -12.17
CA ASN A 183 -7.42 24.37 -13.41
C ASN A 183 -6.67 23.06 -13.14
N PHE A 184 -7.27 21.95 -13.56
CA PHE A 184 -6.70 20.62 -13.37
C PHE A 184 -5.43 20.37 -14.21
N ILE A 185 -5.33 20.93 -15.41
CA ILE A 185 -4.14 20.78 -16.27
C ILE A 185 -2.94 21.48 -15.63
N LEU A 186 -3.10 22.71 -15.15
CA LEU A 186 -2.04 23.42 -14.42
C LEU A 186 -1.62 22.66 -13.15
N TYR A 187 -2.58 22.07 -12.43
CA TYR A 187 -2.31 21.22 -11.27
C TYR A 187 -1.39 20.02 -11.63
N LEU A 188 -1.59 19.41 -12.81
CA LEU A 188 -0.74 18.32 -13.31
C LEU A 188 0.61 18.80 -13.81
N ILE A 189 0.68 19.98 -14.45
CA ILE A 189 1.95 20.57 -14.87
C ILE A 189 2.85 20.84 -13.66
N VAL A 190 2.30 21.41 -12.59
CA VAL A 190 3.04 21.58 -11.31
C VAL A 190 3.54 20.23 -10.79
N GLN A 191 2.71 19.19 -10.86
CA GLN A 191 3.10 17.84 -10.45
C GLN A 191 4.29 17.31 -11.26
N ILE A 192 4.23 17.43 -12.59
CA ILE A 192 5.29 16.99 -13.51
C ILE A 192 6.59 17.75 -13.24
N LEU A 193 6.52 19.08 -13.17
CA LEU A 193 7.70 19.92 -12.94
C LEU A 193 8.35 19.58 -11.60
N ALA A 194 7.55 19.42 -10.53
CA ALA A 194 8.07 18.99 -9.24
C ALA A 194 8.74 17.60 -9.30
N THR A 195 8.13 16.62 -9.98
CA THR A 195 8.72 15.28 -10.17
C THR A 195 10.06 15.35 -10.90
N ILE A 196 10.13 16.10 -12.01
CA ILE A 196 11.35 16.22 -12.82
C ILE A 196 12.44 16.93 -12.02
N LEU A 197 12.12 18.05 -11.38
CA LEU A 197 13.06 18.81 -10.55
C LEU A 197 13.57 17.98 -9.37
N GLU A 198 12.70 17.25 -8.67
CA GLU A 198 13.10 16.33 -7.59
C GLU A 198 14.13 15.32 -8.11
N ASN A 199 13.83 14.69 -9.25
CA ASN A 199 14.68 13.68 -9.86
C ASN A 199 16.03 14.23 -10.38
N ILE A 200 16.06 15.45 -10.91
CA ILE A 200 17.29 16.11 -11.33
C ILE A 200 18.14 16.45 -10.10
N LEU A 201 17.57 17.09 -9.08
CA LEU A 201 18.33 17.53 -7.90
C LEU A 201 18.87 16.36 -7.07
N ILE A 202 18.06 15.30 -6.88
CA ILE A 202 18.55 14.09 -6.20
C ILE A 202 19.65 13.41 -7.02
N SER A 203 19.52 13.36 -8.35
CA SER A 203 20.54 12.78 -9.23
C SER A 203 21.84 13.56 -9.19
N TYR A 204 21.77 14.88 -9.14
CA TYR A 204 22.93 15.75 -8.93
C TYR A 204 23.58 15.49 -7.56
N LYS A 205 22.78 15.37 -6.50
CA LYS A 205 23.28 15.03 -5.15
C LYS A 205 23.96 13.66 -5.13
N ILE A 206 23.39 12.66 -5.79
CA ILE A 206 23.96 11.30 -5.89
C ILE A 206 25.30 11.34 -6.62
N ASN A 207 25.40 12.08 -7.72
CA ASN A 207 26.65 12.28 -8.44
C ASN A 207 27.73 12.95 -7.58
N LYS A 208 27.34 13.86 -6.69
CA LYS A 208 28.27 14.48 -5.72
C LYS A 208 28.72 13.50 -4.63
N ILE A 209 27.84 12.60 -4.17
CA ILE A 209 28.16 11.58 -3.16
C ILE A 209 29.01 10.46 -3.77
N TYR A 210 28.75 10.10 -5.03
CA TYR A 210 29.44 9.06 -5.79
C TYR A 210 30.00 9.62 -7.10
N PRO A 211 31.12 10.38 -7.06
CA PRO A 211 31.70 11.02 -8.25
C PRO A 211 32.01 10.04 -9.38
N PHE A 212 32.33 8.78 -9.06
CA PHE A 212 32.57 7.72 -10.03
C PHE A 212 31.35 7.39 -10.92
N LEU A 213 30.14 7.87 -10.60
CA LEU A 213 28.96 7.75 -11.45
C LEU A 213 28.89 8.80 -12.57
N ASN A 214 29.72 9.85 -12.52
CA ASN A 214 29.81 10.84 -13.61
C ASN A 214 30.58 10.28 -14.80
N ASN A 215 31.66 9.53 -14.52
CA ASN A 215 32.48 8.87 -15.52
C ASN A 215 32.18 7.37 -15.47
N LEU A 216 30.99 6.99 -15.92
CA LEU A 216 30.68 5.59 -16.12
C LEU A 216 31.55 5.07 -17.26
N ASN A 217 32.67 4.44 -16.91
CA ASN A 217 33.56 3.77 -17.87
C ASN A 217 32.77 2.80 -18.77
N ASN A 218 33.30 2.42 -19.93
CA ASN A 218 32.71 1.40 -20.81
C ASN A 218 32.73 -0.03 -20.22
N GLU A 219 32.83 -0.17 -18.89
CA GLU A 219 32.79 -1.46 -18.24
C GLU A 219 31.42 -2.10 -18.37
N VAL A 220 31.41 -3.35 -18.80
CA VAL A 220 30.22 -4.15 -19.05
C VAL A 220 30.26 -5.38 -18.15
N LEU A 221 29.08 -5.81 -17.71
CA LEU A 221 28.93 -7.07 -16.99
C LEU A 221 29.31 -8.26 -17.87
N SER A 222 29.93 -9.27 -17.27
CA SER A 222 30.19 -10.53 -17.97
C SER A 222 28.87 -11.26 -18.30
N LYS A 223 28.90 -12.16 -19.30
CA LYS A 223 27.72 -12.96 -19.69
C LYS A 223 27.14 -13.74 -18.50
N ASN A 224 27.99 -14.31 -17.65
CA ASN A 224 27.57 -15.08 -16.48
C ASN A 224 26.83 -14.22 -15.45
N GLU A 225 27.26 -12.97 -15.25
CA GLU A 225 26.61 -12.04 -14.34
C GLU A 225 25.27 -11.55 -14.88
N LEU A 226 25.18 -11.32 -16.20
CA LEU A 226 23.91 -11.01 -16.87
C LEU A 226 22.90 -12.15 -16.73
N ILE A 227 23.34 -13.40 -16.89
CA ILE A 227 22.50 -14.60 -16.69
C ILE A 227 21.97 -14.64 -15.25
N LYS A 228 22.84 -14.37 -14.26
CA LYS A 228 22.44 -14.32 -12.85
C LYS A 228 21.41 -13.22 -12.59
N ILE A 229 21.66 -12.00 -13.05
CA ILE A 229 20.72 -10.88 -12.90
C ILE A 229 19.38 -11.21 -13.58
N ARG A 230 19.39 -11.77 -14.80
CA ARG A 230 18.16 -12.16 -15.50
C ARG A 230 17.36 -13.19 -14.70
N LYS A 231 18.03 -14.18 -14.11
CA LYS A 231 17.38 -15.19 -13.26
C LYS A 231 16.72 -14.55 -12.05
N ASP A 232 17.42 -13.65 -11.37
CA ASP A 232 16.92 -12.94 -10.18
C ASP A 232 15.72 -12.04 -10.54
N VAL A 233 15.83 -11.28 -11.64
CA VAL A 233 14.75 -10.41 -12.15
C VAL A 233 13.50 -11.23 -12.51
N ASN A 234 13.65 -12.35 -13.23
CA ASN A 234 12.51 -13.19 -13.61
C ASN A 234 11.79 -13.77 -12.39
N ALA A 235 12.55 -14.25 -11.40
CA ALA A 235 11.98 -14.77 -10.15
C ALA A 235 11.21 -13.68 -9.39
N LEU A 236 11.76 -12.47 -9.31
CA LEU A 236 11.14 -11.33 -8.64
C LEU A 236 9.92 -10.79 -9.38
N PHE A 237 9.93 -10.78 -10.72
CA PHE A 237 8.80 -10.37 -11.55
C PHE A 237 7.59 -11.28 -11.33
N ILE A 238 7.77 -12.59 -11.43
CA ILE A 238 6.70 -13.59 -11.24
C ILE A 238 6.07 -13.44 -9.84
N ALA A 239 6.89 -13.25 -8.81
CA ALA A 239 6.41 -13.11 -7.44
C ALA A 239 5.56 -11.83 -7.21
N LYS A 240 5.84 -10.75 -7.96
CA LYS A 240 5.14 -9.47 -7.81
C LYS A 240 3.95 -9.31 -8.75
N PHE A 241 3.92 -10.02 -9.88
CA PHE A 241 2.89 -9.88 -10.91
C PHE A 241 1.47 -9.98 -10.36
N GLY A 242 1.16 -11.07 -9.64
CA GLY A 242 -0.19 -11.29 -9.11
C GLY A 242 -0.65 -10.25 -8.09
N ASN A 243 0.28 -9.66 -7.32
CA ASN A 243 -0.07 -8.62 -6.34
C ASN A 243 -0.43 -7.29 -7.00
N VAL A 244 0.18 -6.93 -8.12
CA VAL A 244 -0.19 -5.67 -8.80
C VAL A 244 -1.52 -5.84 -9.54
N MET A 245 -1.72 -6.97 -10.21
CA MET A 245 -3.01 -7.26 -10.85
C MET A 245 -4.16 -7.18 -9.83
N LEU A 246 -3.99 -7.77 -8.64
CA LEU A 246 -5.00 -7.71 -7.57
C LEU A 246 -5.35 -6.32 -7.07
N ASN A 247 -4.42 -5.37 -7.08
CA ASN A 247 -4.62 -4.05 -6.49
C ASN A 247 -4.81 -2.96 -7.57
N GLY A 248 -4.61 -3.31 -8.85
CA GLY A 248 -4.66 -2.40 -9.99
C GLY A 248 -5.91 -2.55 -10.86
N THR A 249 -6.80 -3.50 -10.60
CA THR A 249 -7.95 -3.72 -11.50
C THR A 249 -9.23 -3.01 -11.05
N ASP A 250 -9.38 -2.77 -9.74
CA ASP A 250 -10.63 -2.26 -9.18
C ASP A 250 -11.04 -0.90 -9.76
N ASN A 251 -10.13 0.06 -9.88
CA ASN A 251 -10.47 1.38 -10.43
C ASN A 251 -10.87 1.33 -11.90
N ILE A 252 -10.24 0.45 -12.69
CA ILE A 252 -10.57 0.25 -14.11
C ILE A 252 -11.98 -0.35 -14.22
N ILE A 253 -12.28 -1.40 -13.45
CA ILE A 253 -13.59 -2.05 -13.47
C ILE A 253 -14.68 -1.09 -12.97
N ILE A 254 -14.44 -0.35 -11.88
CA ILE A 254 -15.40 0.65 -11.38
C ILE A 254 -15.66 1.71 -12.46
N SER A 255 -14.61 2.24 -13.09
CA SER A 255 -14.73 3.25 -14.14
C SER A 255 -15.53 2.75 -15.36
N SER A 256 -15.22 1.54 -15.85
CA SER A 256 -15.85 0.96 -17.04
C SER A 256 -17.30 0.51 -16.82
N PHE A 257 -17.64 -0.02 -15.64
CA PHE A 257 -18.95 -0.64 -15.41
C PHE A 257 -19.89 0.22 -14.56
N VAL A 258 -19.35 0.99 -13.62
CA VAL A 258 -20.14 1.76 -12.65
C VAL A 258 -20.12 3.26 -12.96
N GLY A 259 -18.94 3.82 -13.26
CA GLY A 259 -18.74 5.22 -13.62
C GLY A 259 -17.55 5.85 -12.90
N ILE A 260 -16.95 6.88 -13.51
CA ILE A 260 -15.69 7.48 -13.04
C ILE A 260 -15.85 8.20 -11.70
N GLN A 261 -17.02 8.78 -11.46
CA GLN A 261 -17.33 9.48 -10.21
C GLN A 261 -17.18 8.57 -8.99
N TRP A 262 -17.48 7.27 -9.11
CA TRP A 262 -17.36 6.30 -8.03
C TRP A 262 -15.91 5.99 -7.69
N VAL A 263 -15.01 5.96 -8.69
CA VAL A 263 -13.56 5.92 -8.46
C VAL A 263 -13.14 7.14 -7.64
N GLY A 264 -13.73 8.29 -7.98
CA GLY A 264 -13.54 9.53 -7.27
C GLY A 264 -13.92 9.40 -5.79
N LEU A 265 -15.20 9.12 -5.52
CA LEU A 265 -15.72 8.93 -4.18
C LEU A 265 -14.88 7.92 -3.38
N LEU A 266 -14.64 6.73 -3.93
CA LEU A 266 -13.91 5.65 -3.26
C LEU A 266 -12.48 6.05 -2.89
N SER A 267 -11.81 6.85 -3.72
CA SER A 267 -10.44 7.25 -3.41
C SER A 267 -10.34 8.15 -2.16
N ASN A 268 -11.41 8.83 -1.73
CA ASN A 268 -11.45 9.52 -0.43
C ASN A 268 -11.45 8.53 0.74
N TYR A 269 -12.23 7.46 0.63
CA TYR A 269 -12.28 6.39 1.63
C TYR A 269 -10.95 5.65 1.68
N ASN A 270 -10.37 5.34 0.52
CA ASN A 270 -9.06 4.68 0.42
C ASN A 270 -7.92 5.53 0.98
N LEU A 271 -8.00 6.86 0.95
CA LEU A 271 -7.01 7.73 1.60
C LEU A 271 -6.99 7.49 3.12
N VAL A 272 -8.17 7.45 3.75
CA VAL A 272 -8.31 7.20 5.20
C VAL A 272 -7.89 5.77 5.54
N ILE A 273 -8.46 4.78 4.85
CA ILE A 273 -8.18 3.37 5.09
C ILE A 273 -6.70 3.07 4.85
N GLY A 274 -6.12 3.57 3.76
CA GLY A 274 -4.71 3.38 3.43
C GLY A 274 -3.76 3.97 4.48
N SER A 275 -4.12 5.11 5.07
CA SER A 275 -3.38 5.72 6.17
C SER A 275 -3.35 4.81 7.41
N ILE A 276 -4.48 4.19 7.75
CA ILE A 276 -4.58 3.24 8.87
C ILE A 276 -3.82 1.95 8.56
N ILE A 277 -3.95 1.39 7.34
CA ILE A 277 -3.18 0.21 6.91
C ILE A 277 -1.68 0.48 7.06
N MET A 278 -1.21 1.66 6.63
CA MET A 278 0.20 2.03 6.71
C MET A 278 0.70 1.98 8.16
N LEU A 279 -0.05 2.54 9.11
CA LEU A 279 0.32 2.53 10.53
C LEU A 279 0.30 1.12 11.13
N LEU A 280 -0.78 0.37 10.92
CA LEU A 280 -0.93 -0.99 11.50
C LEU A 280 0.10 -1.97 10.93
N SER A 281 0.40 -1.87 9.64
CA SER A 281 1.37 -2.76 8.98
C SER A 281 2.80 -2.61 9.51
N GLN A 282 3.17 -1.45 10.06
CA GLN A 282 4.49 -1.25 10.67
C GLN A 282 4.67 -2.08 11.94
N ILE A 283 3.60 -2.21 12.74
CA ILE A 283 3.60 -3.03 13.97
C ILE A 283 3.89 -4.48 13.61
N ILE A 284 3.17 -5.05 12.63
CA ILE A 284 3.37 -6.43 12.18
C ILE A 284 4.75 -6.61 11.53
N SER A 285 5.17 -5.67 10.69
CA SER A 285 6.46 -5.74 10.01
C SER A 285 7.63 -5.76 11.01
N GLY A 286 7.54 -4.97 12.10
CA GLY A 286 8.54 -4.93 13.16
C GLY A 286 8.74 -6.27 13.89
N LEU A 287 7.72 -7.14 13.91
CA LEU A 287 7.79 -8.45 14.56
C LEU A 287 8.50 -9.51 13.70
N THR A 288 8.55 -9.33 12.37
CA THR A 288 9.00 -10.36 11.41
C THR A 288 10.34 -10.99 11.76
N GLY A 289 11.36 -10.19 12.08
CA GLY A 289 12.70 -10.70 12.40
C GLY A 289 12.74 -11.52 13.69
N SER A 290 12.05 -11.04 14.73
CA SER A 290 11.95 -11.74 16.02
C SER A 290 11.22 -13.07 15.90
N VAL A 291 10.14 -13.11 15.11
CA VAL A 291 9.36 -14.31 14.82
C VAL A 291 10.18 -15.32 14.03
N GLY A 292 10.93 -14.87 13.02
CA GLY A 292 11.82 -15.74 12.25
C GLY A 292 12.89 -16.40 13.11
N ASN A 293 13.55 -15.63 13.98
CA ASN A 293 14.55 -16.16 14.91
C ASN A 293 13.93 -17.14 15.93
N PHE A 294 12.73 -16.85 16.42
CA PHE A 294 12.01 -17.77 17.33
C PHE A 294 11.67 -19.09 16.63
N ILE A 295 11.12 -19.04 15.40
CA ILE A 295 10.79 -20.24 14.60
C ILE A 295 12.03 -21.10 14.33
N ALA A 296 13.20 -20.49 14.15
CA ALA A 296 14.43 -21.21 13.87
C ALA A 296 15.03 -21.94 15.09
N LYS A 297 14.69 -21.52 16.31
CA LYS A 297 15.29 -22.03 17.56
C LYS A 297 14.35 -22.92 18.37
N GLU A 298 13.07 -22.66 18.30
CA GLU A 298 12.08 -23.23 19.21
C GLU A 298 11.34 -24.41 18.59
N GLU A 299 10.82 -25.28 19.44
CA GLU A 299 10.00 -26.40 18.99
C GLU A 299 8.64 -25.94 18.43
N LEU A 300 8.07 -26.75 17.53
CA LEU A 300 6.78 -26.48 16.87
C LEU A 300 5.63 -26.17 17.86
N ARG A 301 5.66 -26.74 19.07
CA ARG A 301 4.66 -26.48 20.10
C ARG A 301 4.71 -25.02 20.58
N GLU A 302 5.91 -24.49 20.82
CA GLU A 302 6.12 -23.11 21.24
C GLU A 302 5.87 -22.14 20.08
N VAL A 303 6.28 -22.50 18.87
CA VAL A 303 5.95 -21.75 17.65
C VAL A 303 4.43 -21.61 17.47
N TYR A 304 3.66 -22.66 17.74
CA TYR A 304 2.20 -22.60 17.70
C TYR A 304 1.61 -21.67 18.77
N LYS A 305 2.17 -21.66 19.99
CA LYS A 305 1.75 -20.70 21.03
C LYS A 305 2.05 -19.28 20.60
N LEU A 306 3.22 -19.02 20.01
CA LEU A 306 3.58 -17.70 19.48
C LEU A 306 2.63 -17.28 18.34
N PHE A 307 2.32 -18.19 17.42
CA PHE A 307 1.34 -17.96 16.35
C PHE A 307 0.01 -17.45 16.93
N LYS A 308 -0.56 -18.14 17.92
CA LYS A 308 -1.83 -17.72 18.54
C LYS A 308 -1.75 -16.36 19.25
N LYS A 309 -0.64 -16.06 19.91
CA LYS A 309 -0.42 -14.77 20.58
C LYS A 309 -0.38 -13.60 19.60
N ILE A 310 0.34 -13.76 18.50
CA ILE A 310 0.47 -12.70 17.47
C ILE A 310 -0.82 -12.61 16.65
N ASP A 311 -1.45 -13.73 16.31
CA ASP A 311 -2.79 -13.78 15.70
C ASP A 311 -3.81 -12.99 16.51
N PHE A 312 -3.79 -13.17 17.84
CA PHE A 312 -4.66 -12.44 18.76
C PHE A 312 -4.35 -10.94 18.79
N LEU A 313 -3.08 -10.54 18.84
CA LEU A 313 -2.68 -9.13 18.72
C LEU A 313 -3.18 -8.52 17.40
N ASN A 314 -3.01 -9.23 16.29
CA ASN A 314 -3.43 -8.78 14.97
C ASN A 314 -4.96 -8.64 14.88
N PHE A 315 -5.71 -9.61 15.43
CA PHE A 315 -7.16 -9.52 15.55
C PHE A 315 -7.59 -8.32 16.39
N TRP A 316 -6.94 -8.07 17.53
CA TRP A 316 -7.28 -6.95 18.39
C TRP A 316 -7.12 -5.62 17.64
N LEU A 317 -5.94 -5.40 17.02
CA LEU A 317 -5.63 -4.16 16.31
C LEU A 317 -6.56 -3.93 15.10
N TYR A 318 -6.66 -4.90 14.19
CA TYR A 318 -7.49 -4.76 12.99
C TYR A 318 -8.99 -4.84 13.28
N GLY A 319 -9.40 -5.56 14.34
CA GLY A 319 -10.79 -5.64 14.78
C GLY A 319 -11.29 -4.30 15.32
N VAL A 320 -10.54 -3.67 16.24
CA VAL A 320 -10.87 -2.33 16.74
C VAL A 320 -10.89 -1.31 15.60
N ALA A 321 -9.87 -1.33 14.73
CA ALA A 321 -9.80 -0.43 13.58
C ALA A 321 -10.97 -0.63 12.59
N ALA A 322 -11.38 -1.88 12.33
CA ALA A 322 -12.52 -2.17 11.46
C ALA A 322 -13.83 -1.63 12.04
N ILE A 323 -14.06 -1.79 13.36
CA ILE A 323 -15.25 -1.21 14.01
C ILE A 323 -15.24 0.32 13.89
N CYS A 324 -14.11 0.97 14.20
CA CYS A 324 -13.96 2.41 14.06
C CYS A 324 -14.27 2.86 12.63
N LEU A 325 -13.72 2.17 11.62
CA LEU A 325 -13.97 2.49 10.22
C LEU A 325 -15.43 2.28 9.81
N CYS A 326 -16.07 1.16 10.17
CA CYS A 326 -17.49 0.94 9.85
C CYS A 326 -18.40 2.03 10.41
N ILE A 327 -18.12 2.51 11.62
CA ILE A 327 -18.97 3.46 12.33
C ILE A 327 -18.66 4.91 11.95
N LEU A 328 -17.39 5.28 11.81
CA LEU A 328 -16.94 6.66 11.72
C LEU A 328 -16.63 7.14 10.30
N LEU A 329 -16.43 6.24 9.33
CA LEU A 329 -15.88 6.65 8.03
C LEU A 329 -16.82 7.58 7.24
N ASN A 330 -18.11 7.26 7.18
CA ASN A 330 -19.12 8.17 6.58
C ASN A 330 -19.23 9.49 7.35
N PRO A 331 -19.46 9.50 8.69
CA PRO A 331 -19.46 10.74 9.47
C PRO A 331 -18.20 11.59 9.30
N PHE A 332 -17.03 10.96 9.23
CA PHE A 332 -15.77 11.64 9.00
C PHE A 332 -15.73 12.31 7.63
N ILE A 333 -16.11 11.59 6.57
CA ILE A 333 -16.15 12.12 5.19
C ILE A 333 -17.15 13.28 5.09
N GLU A 334 -18.31 13.17 5.75
CA GLU A 334 -19.31 14.24 5.81
C GLU A 334 -18.75 15.51 6.45
N LEU A 335 -18.08 15.40 7.60
CA LEU A 335 -17.46 16.54 8.28
C LEU A 335 -16.26 17.10 7.52
N TRP A 336 -15.51 16.25 6.81
CA TRP A 336 -14.28 16.64 6.13
C TRP A 336 -14.54 17.33 4.79
N ILE A 337 -15.36 16.72 3.93
CA ILE A 337 -15.53 17.15 2.53
C ILE A 337 -17.00 17.25 2.10
N GLY A 338 -17.94 16.89 2.97
CA GLY A 338 -19.37 17.13 2.79
C GLY A 338 -20.18 15.91 2.32
N LYS A 339 -21.51 16.02 2.50
CA LYS A 339 -22.51 14.97 2.20
C LYS A 339 -22.46 14.44 0.77
N ASN A 340 -22.06 15.28 -0.18
CA ASN A 340 -21.96 14.89 -1.58
C ASN A 340 -20.89 13.81 -1.83
N TYR A 341 -19.97 13.58 -0.90
CA TYR A 341 -18.92 12.57 -1.04
C TYR A 341 -19.23 11.26 -0.31
N LEU A 342 -20.46 11.10 0.20
CA LEU A 342 -20.90 9.89 0.87
C LEU A 342 -21.15 8.75 -0.11
N ILE A 343 -20.82 7.54 0.31
CA ILE A 343 -21.25 6.30 -0.35
C ILE A 343 -22.17 5.53 0.60
N GLU A 344 -23.01 4.66 0.04
CA GLU A 344 -23.96 3.86 0.81
C GLU A 344 -23.25 3.06 1.91
N GLN A 345 -23.83 3.02 3.11
CA GLN A 345 -23.25 2.35 4.27
C GLN A 345 -22.93 0.87 4.00
N ASN A 346 -23.75 0.18 3.21
CA ASN A 346 -23.48 -1.21 2.81
C ASN A 346 -22.18 -1.33 1.99
N THR A 347 -21.90 -0.36 1.11
CA THR A 347 -20.66 -0.29 0.34
C THR A 347 -19.47 0.00 1.28
N VAL A 348 -19.63 0.90 2.25
CA VAL A 348 -18.61 1.16 3.28
C VAL A 348 -18.30 -0.12 4.06
N ASN A 349 -19.33 -0.86 4.47
CA ASN A 349 -19.15 -2.11 5.23
C ASN A 349 -18.33 -3.13 4.42
N VAL A 350 -18.61 -3.32 3.12
CA VAL A 350 -17.81 -4.20 2.25
C VAL A 350 -16.37 -3.70 2.09
N LEU A 351 -16.18 -2.39 1.97
CA LEU A 351 -14.85 -1.78 1.91
C LEU A 351 -14.04 -2.06 3.19
N VAL A 352 -14.68 -1.95 4.35
CA VAL A 352 -14.04 -2.22 5.65
C VAL A 352 -13.81 -3.72 5.87
N ILE A 353 -14.69 -4.59 5.35
CA ILE A 353 -14.44 -6.04 5.31
C ILE A 353 -13.17 -6.32 4.50
N ASN A 354 -13.00 -5.70 3.33
CA ASN A 354 -11.77 -5.83 2.53
C ASN A 354 -10.52 -5.37 3.29
N PHE A 355 -10.61 -4.27 4.06
CA PHE A 355 -9.56 -3.81 4.97
C PHE A 355 -9.23 -4.85 6.04
N PHE A 356 -10.24 -5.39 6.72
CA PHE A 356 -10.07 -6.38 7.78
C PHE A 356 -9.45 -7.68 7.27
N ILE A 357 -9.93 -8.19 6.12
CA ILE A 357 -9.35 -9.37 5.47
C ILE A 357 -7.88 -9.12 5.13
N ASN A 358 -7.55 -7.96 4.54
CA ASN A 358 -6.17 -7.61 4.25
C ASN A 358 -5.29 -7.63 5.51
N GLY A 359 -5.76 -7.01 6.59
CA GLY A 359 -5.09 -7.01 7.89
C GLY A 359 -4.86 -8.41 8.45
N MET A 360 -5.88 -9.28 8.41
CA MET A 360 -5.76 -10.67 8.84
C MET A 360 -4.76 -11.47 8.02
N THR A 361 -4.71 -11.22 6.71
CA THR A 361 -3.76 -11.91 5.82
C THR A 361 -2.33 -11.41 5.97
N SER A 362 -2.10 -10.21 6.50
CA SER A 362 -0.74 -9.67 6.73
C SER A 362 0.05 -10.51 7.74
N PHE A 363 -0.60 -10.92 8.83
CA PHE A 363 -0.02 -11.82 9.82
C PHE A 363 0.29 -13.21 9.25
N LEU A 364 -0.64 -13.78 8.48
CA LEU A 364 -0.44 -15.07 7.82
C LEU A 364 0.73 -15.00 6.83
N TRP A 365 0.85 -13.90 6.10
CA TRP A 365 1.97 -13.66 5.21
C TRP A 365 3.31 -13.63 5.96
N MET A 366 3.37 -12.97 7.12
CA MET A 366 4.57 -12.93 7.97
C MET A 366 4.99 -14.34 8.41
N PHE A 367 4.06 -15.14 8.93
CA PHE A 367 4.34 -16.52 9.35
C PHE A 367 4.76 -17.42 8.19
N ARG A 368 4.06 -17.35 7.06
CA ARG A 368 4.41 -18.13 5.87
C ARG A 368 5.81 -17.77 5.36
N SER A 369 6.16 -16.49 5.39
CA SER A 369 7.47 -16.02 4.92
C SER A 369 8.59 -16.45 5.85
N THR A 370 8.39 -16.33 7.17
CA THR A 370 9.38 -16.74 8.18
C THR A 370 9.54 -18.25 8.31
N MET A 371 8.50 -19.04 8.01
CA MET A 371 8.57 -20.51 7.95
C MET A 371 9.14 -21.05 6.62
N GLY A 372 9.46 -20.20 5.64
CA GLY A 372 9.97 -20.64 4.34
C GLY A 372 8.92 -21.31 3.42
N LEU A 373 7.63 -21.07 3.65
CA LEU A 373 6.51 -21.74 2.94
C LEU A 373 6.05 -20.99 1.67
N PHE A 374 6.86 -20.07 1.13
CA PHE A 374 6.51 -19.21 0.00
C PHE A 374 6.22 -19.99 -1.30
N THR A 375 6.93 -21.10 -1.55
CA THR A 375 6.74 -21.93 -2.75
C THR A 375 5.37 -22.57 -2.80
N LYS A 376 4.79 -22.94 -1.65
CA LYS A 376 3.48 -23.58 -1.54
C LYS A 376 2.33 -22.64 -1.91
N ALA A 377 2.55 -21.32 -1.88
CA ALA A 377 1.51 -20.33 -2.15
C ALA A 377 1.75 -19.50 -3.42
N LYS A 378 2.74 -19.86 -4.25
CA LYS A 378 3.21 -19.02 -5.37
C LYS A 378 2.13 -18.69 -6.42
N TYR A 379 1.16 -19.59 -6.66
CA TYR A 379 0.08 -19.38 -7.62
C TYR A 379 -1.17 -18.72 -7.03
N ARG A 380 -1.26 -18.64 -5.70
CA ARG A 380 -2.44 -18.10 -5.00
C ARG A 380 -2.77 -16.65 -5.42
N PRO A 381 -1.81 -15.71 -5.54
CA PRO A 381 -2.13 -14.35 -5.97
C PRO A 381 -2.73 -14.30 -7.37
N ILE A 382 -2.24 -15.11 -8.31
CA ILE A 382 -2.74 -15.18 -9.69
C ILE A 382 -4.18 -15.68 -9.71
N LEU A 383 -4.47 -16.77 -8.98
CA LEU A 383 -5.84 -17.30 -8.86
C LEU A 383 -6.78 -16.25 -8.26
N CYS A 384 -6.32 -15.52 -7.23
CA CYS A 384 -7.10 -14.45 -6.64
C CYS A 384 -7.36 -13.32 -7.65
N SER A 385 -6.38 -12.93 -8.47
CA SER A 385 -6.57 -11.88 -9.50
C SER A 385 -7.62 -12.28 -10.51
N ILE A 386 -7.54 -13.52 -11.03
CA ILE A 386 -8.47 -14.03 -12.04
C ILE A 386 -9.89 -14.07 -11.47
N LEU A 387 -10.07 -14.63 -10.27
CA LEU A 387 -11.37 -14.65 -9.60
C LEU A 387 -11.88 -13.24 -9.32
N ASN A 388 -11.01 -12.34 -8.85
CA ASN A 388 -11.37 -10.95 -8.55
C ASN A 388 -11.89 -10.25 -9.80
N ILE A 389 -11.16 -10.28 -10.92
CA ILE A 389 -11.57 -9.61 -12.17
C ILE A 389 -12.90 -10.18 -12.66
N PHE A 390 -13.02 -11.51 -12.73
CA PHE A 390 -14.22 -12.17 -13.24
C PHE A 390 -15.46 -11.84 -12.40
N ILE A 391 -15.38 -12.01 -11.08
CA ILE A 391 -16.51 -11.76 -10.18
C ILE A 391 -16.83 -10.26 -10.13
N SER A 392 -15.81 -9.38 -10.12
CA SER A 392 -16.01 -7.93 -10.08
C SER A 392 -16.67 -7.40 -11.34
N ILE A 393 -16.37 -7.95 -12.52
CA ILE A 393 -17.05 -7.57 -13.77
C ILE A 393 -18.53 -7.98 -13.72
N ILE A 394 -18.81 -9.23 -13.31
CA ILE A 394 -20.19 -9.74 -13.23
C ILE A 394 -20.99 -8.92 -12.22
N LEU A 395 -20.52 -8.84 -10.97
CA LEU A 395 -21.24 -8.14 -9.92
C LEU A 395 -21.24 -6.62 -10.13
N GLY A 396 -20.20 -6.04 -10.73
CA GLY A 396 -20.15 -4.62 -11.08
C GLY A 396 -21.24 -4.23 -12.07
N LYS A 397 -21.52 -5.10 -13.06
CA LYS A 397 -22.59 -4.88 -14.05
C LYS A 397 -23.99 -4.93 -13.44
N TYR A 398 -24.24 -5.86 -12.51
CA TYR A 398 -25.60 -6.10 -11.96
C TYR A 398 -25.88 -5.40 -10.62
N VAL A 399 -24.85 -5.14 -9.81
CA VAL A 399 -24.97 -4.64 -8.43
C VAL A 399 -24.23 -3.29 -8.25
N GLY A 400 -23.47 -2.83 -9.24
CA GLY A 400 -22.75 -1.55 -9.18
C GLY A 400 -21.50 -1.59 -8.30
N LEU A 401 -21.19 -0.48 -7.64
CA LEU A 401 -19.94 -0.30 -6.87
C LEU A 401 -19.72 -1.39 -5.81
N ILE A 402 -20.76 -1.69 -5.02
CA ILE A 402 -20.69 -2.73 -3.99
C ILE A 402 -20.36 -4.09 -4.60
N GLY A 403 -20.86 -4.38 -5.80
CA GLY A 403 -20.57 -5.61 -6.55
C GLY A 403 -19.08 -5.76 -6.88
N VAL A 404 -18.43 -4.69 -7.33
CA VAL A 404 -16.98 -4.70 -7.58
C VAL A 404 -16.20 -4.99 -6.30
N LEU A 405 -16.53 -4.31 -5.20
CA LEU A 405 -15.85 -4.53 -3.90
C LEU A 405 -16.12 -5.93 -3.31
N LEU A 406 -17.30 -6.50 -3.57
CA LEU A 406 -17.64 -7.88 -3.24
C LEU A 406 -16.80 -8.87 -4.06
N GLY A 407 -16.50 -8.57 -5.33
CA GLY A 407 -15.56 -9.38 -6.11
C GLY A 407 -14.18 -9.50 -5.45
N THR A 408 -13.66 -8.41 -4.89
CA THR A 408 -12.43 -8.42 -4.06
C THR A 408 -12.60 -9.23 -2.77
N THR A 409 -13.74 -9.10 -2.10
CA THR A 409 -14.02 -9.84 -0.86
C THR A 409 -14.08 -11.36 -1.11
N ILE A 410 -14.90 -11.77 -2.09
CA ILE A 410 -15.17 -13.17 -2.43
C ILE A 410 -13.88 -13.84 -2.92
N SER A 411 -13.14 -13.21 -3.83
CA SER A 411 -11.86 -13.76 -4.31
C SER A 411 -10.86 -13.97 -3.17
N ARG A 412 -10.74 -13.03 -2.22
CA ARG A 412 -9.87 -13.16 -1.04
C ARG A 412 -10.35 -14.22 -0.04
N LEU A 413 -11.66 -14.43 0.09
CA LEU A 413 -12.22 -15.50 0.92
C LEU A 413 -11.83 -16.88 0.38
N PHE A 414 -12.02 -17.11 -0.92
CA PHE A 414 -11.68 -18.38 -1.57
C PHE A 414 -10.17 -18.62 -1.69
N THR A 415 -9.37 -17.57 -1.66
CA THR A 415 -7.91 -17.68 -1.81
C THR A 415 -7.17 -17.40 -0.51
N ASN A 416 -6.99 -16.14 -0.12
CA ASN A 416 -6.15 -15.77 1.01
C ASN A 416 -6.63 -16.40 2.33
N LEU A 417 -7.92 -16.30 2.66
CA LEU A 417 -8.45 -16.81 3.93
C LEU A 417 -8.62 -18.32 3.98
N SER A 418 -8.61 -19.00 2.82
CA SER A 418 -8.70 -20.46 2.75
C SER A 418 -7.32 -21.11 2.65
N PHE A 419 -6.49 -20.65 1.71
CA PHE A 419 -5.19 -21.26 1.41
C PHE A 419 -4.10 -20.90 2.42
N ASP A 420 -4.02 -19.66 2.91
CA ASP A 420 -2.91 -19.29 3.80
C ASP A 420 -2.97 -20.01 5.15
N PRO A 421 -4.13 -20.05 5.85
CA PRO A 421 -4.24 -20.84 7.06
C PRO A 421 -4.00 -22.33 6.79
N TYR A 422 -4.52 -22.88 5.68
CA TYR A 422 -4.29 -24.27 5.31
C TYR A 422 -2.80 -24.58 5.14
N ILE A 423 -2.05 -23.75 4.42
CA ILE A 423 -0.62 -23.95 4.18
C ILE A 423 0.15 -23.91 5.50
N ILE A 424 -0.11 -22.91 6.34
CA ILE A 424 0.58 -22.73 7.61
C ILE A 424 0.24 -23.87 8.57
N TYR A 425 -1.03 -24.24 8.71
CA TYR A 425 -1.45 -25.30 9.64
C TYR A 425 -0.96 -26.68 9.19
N LYS A 426 -1.07 -27.02 7.89
CA LYS A 426 -0.69 -28.34 7.39
C LYS A 426 0.81 -28.51 7.26
N PHE A 427 1.52 -27.54 6.67
CA PHE A 427 2.94 -27.68 6.34
C PHE A 427 3.87 -27.04 7.38
N GLY A 428 3.45 -25.96 8.04
CA GLY A 428 4.25 -25.26 9.06
C GLY A 428 4.05 -25.84 10.45
N LEU A 429 2.83 -25.78 10.95
CA LEU A 429 2.48 -26.11 12.34
C LEU A 429 2.13 -27.60 12.55
N LYS A 430 1.93 -28.35 11.46
CA LYS A 430 1.50 -29.76 11.47
C LYS A 430 0.28 -30.02 12.37
N LYS A 431 -0.74 -29.14 12.29
CA LYS A 431 -1.97 -29.16 13.09
C LYS A 431 -3.23 -29.03 12.23
N ASN A 432 -4.36 -29.40 12.81
CA ASN A 432 -5.67 -29.24 12.18
C ASN A 432 -6.16 -27.78 12.26
N MET A 433 -6.60 -27.24 11.12
CA MET A 433 -7.12 -25.88 10.96
C MET A 433 -8.57 -25.68 11.44
N LYS A 434 -9.32 -26.74 11.79
CA LYS A 434 -10.71 -26.60 12.29
C LYS A 434 -10.83 -25.63 13.48
N SER A 435 -9.84 -25.67 14.39
CA SER A 435 -9.78 -24.77 15.56
C SER A 435 -9.63 -23.29 15.16
N TYR A 436 -8.89 -23.01 14.09
CA TYR A 436 -8.68 -21.67 13.56
C TYR A 436 -9.99 -21.07 13.04
N TYR A 437 -10.70 -21.79 12.16
CA TYR A 437 -11.95 -21.27 11.60
C TYR A 437 -13.03 -21.09 12.66
N ARG A 438 -13.14 -22.01 13.63
CA ARG A 438 -14.08 -21.85 14.75
C ARG A 438 -13.80 -20.58 15.55
N LEU A 439 -12.54 -20.30 15.86
CA LEU A 439 -12.14 -19.08 16.56
C LEU A 439 -12.45 -17.83 15.74
N TYR A 440 -12.24 -17.86 14.42
CA TYR A 440 -12.54 -16.73 13.55
C TYR A 440 -14.04 -16.47 13.39
N CYS A 441 -14.87 -17.51 13.31
CA CYS A 441 -16.33 -17.35 13.35
C CYS A 441 -16.76 -16.65 14.65
N TYR A 442 -16.25 -17.09 15.80
CA TYR A 442 -16.52 -16.45 17.09
C TYR A 442 -16.11 -14.98 17.11
N ARG A 443 -14.91 -14.67 16.61
CA ARG A 443 -14.39 -13.31 16.50
C ARG A 443 -15.22 -12.41 15.58
N ILE A 444 -15.71 -12.95 14.46
CA ILE A 444 -16.58 -12.21 13.54
C ILE A 444 -17.93 -11.92 14.20
N ILE A 445 -18.54 -12.89 14.89
CA ILE A 445 -19.78 -12.70 15.64
C ILE A 445 -19.60 -11.59 16.68
N LEU A 446 -18.48 -11.62 17.42
CA LEU A 446 -18.15 -10.60 18.40
C LEU A 446 -18.05 -9.19 17.77
N LEU A 447 -17.36 -9.06 16.63
CA LEU A 447 -17.26 -7.80 15.89
C LEU A 447 -18.64 -7.32 15.39
N VAL A 448 -19.46 -8.21 14.84
CA VAL A 448 -20.81 -7.87 14.37
C VAL A 448 -21.67 -7.37 15.53
N PHE A 449 -21.62 -8.03 16.69
CA PHE A 449 -22.33 -7.59 17.88
C PHE A 449 -21.90 -6.16 18.30
N ILE A 450 -20.60 -5.90 18.39
CA ILE A 450 -20.06 -4.58 18.73
C ILE A 450 -20.50 -3.52 17.71
N TYR A 451 -20.45 -3.87 16.41
CA TYR A 451 -20.90 -2.99 15.33
C TYR A 451 -22.36 -2.62 15.49
N LEU A 452 -23.26 -3.59 15.72
CA LEU A 452 -24.69 -3.33 15.90
C LEU A 452 -24.97 -2.44 17.11
N CYS A 453 -24.26 -2.64 18.24
CA CYS A 453 -24.36 -1.78 19.41
C CYS A 453 -23.98 -0.32 19.09
N LEU A 454 -22.86 -0.11 18.41
CA LEU A 454 -22.38 1.23 18.06
C LEU A 454 -23.23 1.87 16.95
N ASP A 455 -23.74 1.09 16.01
CA ASP A 455 -24.61 1.58 14.94
C ASP A 455 -25.93 2.11 15.52
N PHE A 456 -26.51 1.39 16.50
CA PHE A 456 -27.66 1.87 17.25
C PHE A 456 -27.39 3.19 17.99
N ILE A 457 -26.21 3.34 18.62
CA ILE A 457 -25.79 4.59 19.27
C ILE A 457 -25.61 5.71 18.23
N LYS A 458 -24.97 5.42 17.10
CA LYS A 458 -24.76 6.36 15.98
C LYS A 458 -26.09 6.91 15.48
N LEU A 459 -27.09 6.05 15.26
CA LEU A 459 -28.41 6.46 14.79
C LEU A 459 -29.08 7.45 15.75
N LYS A 460 -28.91 7.27 17.06
CA LYS A 460 -29.43 8.20 18.07
C LYS A 460 -28.65 9.51 18.15
N LEU A 461 -27.33 9.46 18.04
CA LEU A 461 -26.47 10.65 18.12
C LEU A 461 -26.64 11.59 16.91
N PHE A 462 -26.98 11.05 15.74
CA PHE A 462 -27.08 11.81 14.50
C PHE A 462 -28.51 11.95 13.95
N ILE A 463 -29.54 11.88 14.81
CA ILE A 463 -30.95 12.18 14.44
C ILE A 463 -31.06 13.57 13.77
N GLY A 464 -30.33 14.56 14.29
CA GLY A 464 -30.25 15.91 13.72
C GLY A 464 -29.19 16.11 12.62
N GLY A 465 -28.61 15.02 12.10
CA GLY A 465 -27.46 15.05 11.19
C GLY A 465 -26.10 14.98 11.89
N VAL A 466 -25.04 14.84 11.09
CA VAL A 466 -23.68 14.71 11.61
C VAL A 466 -23.17 16.04 12.15
N ASN A 467 -22.66 16.04 13.37
CA ASN A 467 -22.04 17.20 14.02
C ASN A 467 -20.75 16.78 14.75
N ILE A 468 -19.87 17.76 15.02
CA ILE A 468 -18.54 17.53 15.58
C ILE A 468 -18.61 16.88 16.97
N ILE A 469 -19.54 17.32 17.82
CA ILE A 469 -19.68 16.81 19.20
C ILE A 469 -20.09 15.34 19.18
N GLY A 470 -21.14 15.00 18.42
CA GLY A 470 -21.60 13.62 18.24
C GLY A 470 -20.52 12.74 17.61
N PHE A 471 -19.75 13.27 16.67
CA PHE A 471 -18.59 12.56 16.11
C PHE A 471 -17.51 12.27 17.16
N MET A 472 -17.15 13.24 18.00
CA MET A 472 -16.15 13.04 19.06
C MET A 472 -16.62 12.00 20.09
N ILE A 473 -17.89 12.04 20.50
CA ILE A 473 -18.49 11.03 21.40
C ILE A 473 -18.43 9.66 20.73
N LEU A 474 -18.87 9.56 19.48
CA LEU A 474 -18.90 8.29 18.76
C LEU A 474 -17.49 7.75 18.51
N MET A 475 -16.49 8.61 18.26
CA MET A 475 -15.09 8.23 18.12
C MET A 475 -14.56 7.64 19.41
N PHE A 476 -14.81 8.31 20.55
CA PHE A 476 -14.43 7.80 21.87
C PHE A 476 -15.07 6.44 22.15
N LEU A 477 -16.38 6.29 21.92
CA LEU A 477 -17.11 5.03 22.14
C LEU A 477 -16.63 3.91 21.19
N SER A 478 -16.31 4.24 19.94
CA SER A 478 -15.83 3.29 18.95
C SER A 478 -14.45 2.73 19.28
N ILE A 479 -13.66 3.44 20.10
CA ILE A 479 -12.39 2.93 20.64
C ILE A 479 -12.64 2.20 21.96
N LEU A 480 -13.41 2.81 22.87
CA LEU A 480 -13.60 2.29 24.22
C LEU A 480 -14.36 0.96 24.25
N LEU A 481 -15.52 0.89 23.60
CA LEU A 481 -16.43 -0.24 23.70
C LEU A 481 -15.82 -1.56 23.17
N PRO A 482 -15.17 -1.61 21.98
CA PRO A 482 -14.55 -2.84 21.52
C PRO A 482 -13.42 -3.30 22.44
N ASN A 483 -12.62 -2.36 22.97
CA ASN A 483 -11.54 -2.70 23.91
C ASN A 483 -12.09 -3.28 25.22
N ILE A 484 -13.13 -2.68 25.81
CA ILE A 484 -13.79 -3.23 27.02
C ILE A 484 -14.33 -4.63 26.75
N ILE A 485 -15.06 -4.82 25.64
CA ILE A 485 -15.65 -6.12 25.31
C ILE A 485 -14.56 -7.17 25.08
N PHE A 486 -13.49 -6.81 24.36
CA PHE A 486 -12.36 -7.72 24.16
C PHE A 486 -11.66 -8.06 25.49
N LEU A 487 -11.50 -7.11 26.40
CA LEU A 487 -10.97 -7.36 27.75
C LEU A 487 -11.86 -8.35 28.50
N LEU A 488 -13.18 -8.13 28.54
CA LEU A 488 -14.12 -9.00 29.25
C LEU A 488 -14.14 -10.43 28.70
N VAL A 489 -14.07 -10.57 27.37
CA VAL A 489 -14.08 -11.87 26.67
C VAL A 489 -12.74 -12.61 26.84
N TYR A 490 -11.62 -11.90 26.70
CA TYR A 490 -10.30 -12.53 26.60
C TYR A 490 -9.44 -12.42 27.86
N GLN A 491 -9.90 -11.79 28.95
CA GLN A 491 -9.14 -11.62 30.19
C GLN A 491 -8.54 -12.92 30.76
N LYS A 492 -9.21 -14.06 30.59
CA LYS A 492 -8.76 -15.38 31.06
C LYS A 492 -7.93 -16.14 30.02
N SER A 493 -7.73 -15.58 28.83
CA SER A 493 -6.97 -16.23 27.76
C SER A 493 -5.46 -16.12 28.02
N ASN A 494 -4.73 -17.18 27.66
CA ASN A 494 -3.27 -17.21 27.76
C ASN A 494 -2.62 -16.15 26.86
N GLU A 495 -3.25 -15.87 25.73
CA GLU A 495 -2.83 -14.88 24.75
C GLU A 495 -2.89 -13.46 25.33
N PHE A 496 -3.97 -13.11 26.03
CA PHE A 496 -4.11 -11.82 26.71
C PHE A 496 -3.10 -11.64 27.85
N ASN A 497 -2.93 -12.67 28.70
CA ASN A 497 -1.97 -12.62 29.80
C ASN A 497 -0.53 -12.43 29.32
N TYR A 498 -0.18 -13.03 28.18
CA TYR A 498 1.12 -12.83 27.56
C TYR A 498 1.34 -11.38 27.08
N ILE A 499 0.37 -10.81 26.37
CA ILE A 499 0.47 -9.41 25.91
C ILE A 499 0.56 -8.46 27.11
N LYS A 500 -0.24 -8.68 28.15
CA LYS A 500 -0.20 -7.92 29.41
C LYS A 500 1.18 -8.00 30.07
N ALA A 501 1.83 -9.16 30.08
CA ALA A 501 3.16 -9.33 30.64
C ALA A 501 4.23 -8.54 29.86
N ILE A 502 4.18 -8.56 28.52
CA ILE A 502 5.09 -7.78 27.68
C ILE A 502 4.94 -6.29 27.96
N ILE A 503 3.71 -5.77 27.96
CA ILE A 503 3.45 -4.34 28.22
C ILE A 503 4.00 -3.95 29.60
N LYS A 504 3.73 -4.75 30.64
CA LYS A 504 4.29 -4.50 31.99
C LYS A 504 5.81 -4.49 32.01
N SER A 505 6.47 -5.42 31.31
CA SER A 505 7.94 -5.47 31.26
C SER A 505 8.57 -4.26 30.57
N GLN A 506 7.89 -3.65 29.60
CA GLN A 506 8.38 -2.46 28.91
C GLN A 506 8.11 -1.18 29.72
N VAL A 507 6.96 -1.10 30.40
CA VAL A 507 6.64 0.03 31.28
C VAL A 507 7.57 0.08 32.49
N ASN A 508 8.04 -1.07 33.00
CA ASN A 508 9.03 -1.10 34.08
C ASN A 508 10.47 -0.77 33.60
N PHE A 509 10.69 -0.62 32.30
CA PHE A 509 11.98 -0.33 31.68
C PHE A 509 12.13 1.15 31.24
N ILE A 510 11.02 1.90 31.27
CA ILE A 510 10.93 3.35 31.02
C ILE A 510 10.76 4.01 32.38
#